data_AF-A0A3M1E0D2-F1
#
_entry.id   AF-A0A3M1E0D2-F1
#
_cell.length_a   1.000
_cell.length_b   1.000
_cell.length_c   1.000
_cell.angle_alpha   90.00
_cell.angle_beta   90.00
_cell.angle_gamma   90.00
#
_symmetry.space_group_name_H-M   'P 1'
#
loop_
_entity.id
_entity.type
_entity.pdbx_description
1 polymer ?
#
loop_
_entity_poly.entity_id
_entity_poly.type
_entity_poly.pdbx_seq_one_letter_code
_entity_poly.pdbx_strand_id
1 'polypeptide(L)' 'MFDTLSDRLGTLFRGLRGRGRITEDNVREVMAEIRTALLEADVHLEVARKFCEDVH' A
#
# COMPACT_ATOMS: atom_id res chain seq x y z
N MET A 1 -16.28 -0.23 5.31
CA MET A 1 -15.05 -1.02 5.56
C MET A 1 -14.24 -1.20 4.27
N PHE A 2 -14.82 -1.71 3.18
CA PHE A 2 -14.11 -1.85 1.90
C PHE A 2 -13.87 -0.51 1.19
N ASP A 3 -14.79 0.45 1.31
CA ASP A 3 -14.65 1.79 0.74
C ASP A 3 -13.49 2.58 1.38
N THR A 4 -13.35 2.51 2.71
CA THR A 4 -12.25 3.14 3.46
C THR A 4 -10.87 2.61 3.06
N LEU A 5 -10.78 1.31 2.75
CA LEU A 5 -9.55 0.72 2.22
C LEU A 5 -9.28 1.20 0.79
N SER A 6 -10.32 1.20 -0.05
CA SER A 6 -10.24 1.66 -1.44
C SER A 6 -9.79 3.12 -1.54
N ASP A 7 -10.29 3.99 -0.67
CA ASP A 7 -9.91 5.40 -0.61
C ASP A 7 -8.46 5.61 -0.17
N ARG A 8 -7.99 4.85 0.84
CA ARG A 8 -6.59 4.90 1.29
C ARG A 8 -5.65 4.42 0.20
N LEU A 9 -5.91 3.26 -0.41
CA LEU A 9 -5.10 2.74 -1.51
C LEU A 9 -5.10 3.73 -2.69
N GLY A 10 -6.26 4.29 -3.05
CA GLY A 10 -6.35 5.30 -4.09
C GLY A 10 -5.48 6.52 -3.82
N THR A 11 -5.37 6.95 -2.55
CA THR A 11 -4.51 8.08 -2.15
C THR A 11 -3.03 7.74 -2.25
N LEU A 12 -2.64 6.56 -1.78
CA LEU A 12 -1.25 6.06 -1.85
C LEU A 12 -0.78 5.94 -3.31
N PHE A 13 -1.62 5.37 -4.19
CA PHE A 13 -1.31 5.25 -5.61
C PHE A 13 -1.23 6.59 -6.33
N ARG A 14 -2.05 7.58 -5.95
CA ARG A 14 -1.92 8.96 -6.48
C ARG A 14 -0.60 9.59 -6.08
N GLY A 15 -0.14 9.39 -4.84
CA GLY A 15 1.16 9.86 -4.37
C GLY A 15 2.35 9.22 -5.09
N LEU A 16 2.22 7.96 -5.51
CA LEU A 16 3.18 7.27 -6.38
C LEU A 16 3.17 7.84 -7.80
N ARG A 17 1.98 8.03 -8.38
CA ARG A 17 1.81 8.49 -9.77
C ARG A 17 2.19 9.96 -9.96
N GLY A 18 2.12 10.78 -8.92
CA GLY A 18 2.51 12.20 -8.93
C GLY A 18 4.03 12.43 -8.85
N ARG A 19 4.82 11.41 -8.48
CA ARG A 19 6.27 11.48 -8.50
C ARG A 19 6.74 11.12 -9.91
N GLY A 20 7.15 12.11 -10.69
CA GLY A 20 7.55 11.95 -12.11
C GLY A 20 8.63 10.89 -12.40
N ARG A 21 9.28 10.35 -11.37
CA ARG A 21 10.08 9.12 -11.44
C ARG A 21 9.78 8.22 -10.23
N ILE A 22 9.45 6.97 -10.50
CA ILE A 22 9.31 5.94 -9.48
C ILE A 22 10.70 5.33 -9.25
N THR A 23 11.17 5.36 -8.01
CA THR A 23 12.42 4.72 -7.56
C THR A 23 12.10 3.59 -6.61
N GLU A 24 13.03 2.64 -6.46
CA GLU A 24 12.89 1.51 -5.53
C GLU A 24 12.63 1.96 -4.09
N ASP A 25 13.33 3.01 -3.64
CA ASP A 25 13.15 3.56 -2.29
C ASP A 25 11.72 4.08 -2.09
N ASN A 26 11.18 4.81 -3.07
CA ASN A 26 9.82 5.35 -3.00
C ASN A 26 8.76 4.22 -3.02
N VAL A 27 9.02 3.14 -3.76
CA VAL A 27 8.13 1.97 -3.77
C VAL A 27 8.16 1.28 -2.41
N ARG A 28 9.33 1.06 -1.81
CA ARG A 28 9.45 0.46 -0.47
C ARG A 28 8.74 1.28 0.60
N GLU A 29 8.89 2.60 0.54
CA GLU A 29 8.25 3.52 1.47
C GLU A 29 6.71 3.41 1.38
N VAL A 30 6.16 3.44 0.16
CA VAL A 30 4.71 3.29 -0.04
C VAL A 30 4.21 1.88 0.31
N MET A 31 4.98 0.83 0.05
CA MET A 31 4.61 -0.53 0.46
C MET A 31 4.54 -0.69 1.98
N ALA A 32 5.38 0.02 2.73
CA ALA A 32 5.29 0.07 4.19
C ALA A 32 3.99 0.75 4.66
N GLU A 33 3.57 1.83 4.01
CA GLU A 33 2.29 2.49 4.30
C GLU A 33 1.08 1.60 3.94
N ILE A 34 1.13 0.90 2.80
CA ILE A 34 0.07 -0.04 2.40
C ILE A 34 -0.06 -1.17 3.43
N ARG A 35 1.06 -1.73 3.92
CA ARG A 35 1.04 -2.78 4.95
C ARG A 35 0.35 -2.29 6.22
N THR A 36 0.66 -1.08 6.67
CA THR A 36 0.03 -0.46 7.84
C THR A 36 -1.46 -0.26 7.62
N ALA A 37 -1.86 0.24 6.44
CA ALA A 37 -3.27 0.45 6.10
C ALA A 37 -4.08 -0.85 6.05
N LEU A 38 -3.47 -1.96 5.60
CA LEU A 38 -4.10 -3.28 5.61
C LEU A 38 -4.34 -3.76 7.05
N LEU A 39 -3.35 -3.64 7.92
CA LEU A 39 -3.48 -4.05 9.33
C LEU A 39 -4.51 -3.21 10.09
N GLU A 40 -4.57 -1.90 9.84
CA GLU A 40 -5.58 -1.01 10.43
C GLU A 40 -7.01 -1.30 9.95
N ALA A 41 -7.15 -1.97 8.80
CA ALA A 41 -8.43 -2.40 8.26
C ALA A 41 -8.82 -3.82 8.71
N ASP A 42 -8.22 -4.33 9.79
CA ASP A 42 -8.42 -5.68 10.33
C ASP A 42 -8.12 -6.81 9.33
N VAL A 43 -7.18 -6.59 8.40
CA VAL A 43 -6.70 -7.64 7.49
C VAL A 43 -5.72 -8.55 8.22
N HIS A 44 -5.86 -9.86 8.04
CA HIS A 44 -4.97 -10.85 8.63
C HIS A 44 -3.51 -10.63 8.22
N LEU A 45 -2.59 -10.77 9.18
CA LEU A 45 -1.17 -10.50 8.98
C LEU A 45 -0.55 -11.29 7.81
N GLU A 46 -0.90 -12.57 7.66
CA GLU A 46 -0.40 -13.36 6.52
C GLU A 46 -0.87 -12.83 5.18
N VAL A 47 -2.11 -12.32 5.11
CA VAL A 47 -2.66 -11.74 3.87
C VAL A 47 -1.96 -10.43 3.55
N ALA A 48 -1.75 -9.58 4.56
CA ALA A 48 -1.03 -8.32 4.40
C ALA A 48 0.44 -8.54 3.99
N ARG A 49 1.11 -9.53 4.60
CA ARG A 49 2.48 -9.90 4.23
C ARG A 49 2.55 -10.44 2.81
N LYS A 50 1.69 -11.40 2.46
CA LYS A 50 1.66 -11.99 1.12
C LYS A 50 1.39 -10.94 0.05
N PHE A 51 0.45 -10.02 0.29
CA PHE A 51 0.18 -8.91 -0.61
C PHE A 51 1.42 -8.06 -0.88
N CYS A 52 2.20 -7.73 0.16
CA CYS A 52 3.44 -6.97 0.00
C CYS A 52 4.58 -7.78 -0.65
N GLU A 53 4.61 -9.10 -0.49
CA GLU A 53 5.61 -9.99 -1.11
C GLU A 53 5.31 -10.24 -2.60
N ASP A 54 4.03 -10.35 -2.98
CA ASP A 54 3.58 -10.59 -4.36
C ASP A 54 3.79 -9.37 -5.28
N VAL A 55 3.99 -8.17 -4.72
CA VAL A 55 4.29 -6.97 -5.49
C VAL A 55 5.81 -6.79 -5.58
N HIS A 56 6.37 -7.10 -6.75
CA HIS A 56 7.77 -6.87 -7.15
C HIS A 56 7.87 -5.79 -8.21
#